data_AF-A0A967WU24-F1
#
_entry.id   AF-A0A967WU24-F1
#
_cell.length_a   1.000
_cell.length_b   1.000
_cell.length_c   1.000
_cell.angle_alpha   90.00
_cell.angle_beta   90.00
_cell.angle_gamma   90.00
#
_symmetry.space_group_name_H-M   'P 1'
#
loop_
_entity.id
_entity.type
_entity.pdbx_description
1 polymer ?
#
loop_
_entity_poly.entity_id
_entity_poly.type
_entity_poly.pdbx_seq_one_letter_code
_entity_poly.pdbx_strand_id
1 'polypeptide(L)'
;MKYEDWKEREDAQAIQDAHNPVVRPSHYTQYKIEPITFIMENDLPFWMGNVIKYVMRAGSKNGVEDLRKAARYIEMEINRLEGKEVL
;
A
#
# COMPACT_ATOMS: atom_id res chain seq x y z
N MET A 1 -40.30 -0.69 9.77
CA MET A 1 -38.96 -1.17 9.44
C MET A 1 -38.21 -1.30 10.75
N LYS A 2 -37.77 -2.50 11.11
CA LYS A 2 -37.26 -2.78 12.47
C LYS A 2 -35.77 -2.40 12.56
N TYR A 3 -35.28 -2.08 13.75
CA TYR A 3 -33.89 -1.65 13.98
C TYR A 3 -32.89 -2.75 13.55
N GLU A 4 -33.30 -4.00 13.70
CA GLU A 4 -32.57 -5.18 13.24
C GLU A 4 -32.36 -5.18 11.72
N ASP A 5 -33.35 -4.74 10.94
CA ASP A 5 -33.26 -4.67 9.46
C ASP A 5 -32.25 -3.62 8.97
N TRP A 6 -32.02 -2.55 9.75
CA TRP A 6 -31.03 -1.52 9.42
C TRP A 6 -29.61 -1.98 9.73
N LYS A 7 -29.44 -2.65 10.86
CA LYS A 7 -28.15 -3.18 11.29
C LYS A 7 -27.64 -4.27 10.33
N GLU A 8 -28.51 -5.18 9.90
CA GLU A 8 -28.15 -6.20 8.90
C GLU A 8 -27.71 -5.59 7.55
N ARG A 9 -28.30 -4.45 7.16
CA ARG A 9 -27.92 -3.73 5.93
C ARG A 9 -26.60 -2.98 6.07
N GLU A 10 -26.35 -2.34 7.21
CA GLU A 10 -25.06 -1.70 7.51
C GLU A 10 -23.93 -2.73 7.57
N ASP A 11 -24.15 -3.86 8.24
CA ASP A 11 -23.19 -4.95 8.35
C ASP A 11 -22.90 -5.57 6.96
N ALA A 12 -23.93 -5.78 6.12
CA ALA A 12 -23.76 -6.28 4.76
C ALA A 12 -22.99 -5.30 3.85
N GLN A 13 -23.25 -3.99 3.98
CA GLN A 13 -22.53 -2.94 3.24
C GLN A 13 -21.05 -2.88 3.67
N ALA A 14 -20.77 -2.97 4.97
CA ALA A 14 -19.41 -3.03 5.51
C ALA A 14 -18.63 -4.28 5.04
N ILE A 15 -19.30 -5.43 4.93
CA ILE A 15 -18.71 -6.67 4.39
C ILE A 15 -18.39 -6.52 2.89
N GLN A 16 -19.26 -5.88 2.12
CA GLN A 16 -19.02 -5.62 0.69
C GLN A 16 -17.83 -4.68 0.47
N ASP A 17 -17.69 -3.64 1.30
CA ASP A 17 -16.59 -2.68 1.20
C ASP A 17 -15.24 -3.24 1.69
N ALA A 18 -15.27 -4.23 2.59
CA ALA A 18 -14.08 -4.93 3.07
C ALA A 18 -13.35 -5.76 2.00
N HIS A 19 -14.03 -6.09 0.88
CA HIS A 19 -13.45 -6.83 -0.26
C HIS A 19 -13.35 -5.98 -1.53
N ASN A 20 -13.33 -4.65 -1.41
CA ASN A 20 -13.10 -3.79 -2.56
C ASN A 20 -11.59 -3.75 -2.88
N PRO A 21 -11.12 -4.33 -4.00
CA PRO A 21 -9.69 -4.39 -4.35
C PRO A 21 -9.08 -3.00 -4.61
N VAL A 22 -9.92 -1.98 -4.80
CA VAL A 22 -9.51 -0.59 -4.99
C VAL A 22 -9.37 0.14 -3.64
N VAL A 23 -10.27 -0.12 -2.68
CA VAL A 23 -10.34 0.63 -1.41
C VAL A 23 -9.55 -0.06 -0.30
N ARG A 24 -9.55 -1.41 -0.24
CA ARG A 24 -8.81 -2.21 0.74
C ARG A 24 -8.20 -3.45 0.08
N PRO A 25 -7.07 -3.31 -0.62
CA PRO A 25 -6.42 -4.45 -1.24
C PRO A 25 -5.94 -5.45 -0.18
N SER A 26 -6.32 -6.72 -0.32
CA SER A 26 -6.01 -7.79 0.65
C SER A 26 -4.52 -7.92 0.99
N HIS A 27 -3.62 -7.56 0.08
CA HIS A 27 -2.17 -7.69 0.25
C HIS A 27 -1.54 -6.66 1.22
N TYR A 28 -2.27 -5.62 1.63
CA TYR A 28 -1.83 -4.68 2.67
C TYR A 28 -2.40 -4.97 4.06
N THR A 29 -3.34 -5.91 4.17
CA THR A 29 -4.06 -6.23 5.43
C THR A 29 -3.20 -6.94 6.48
N GLN A 30 -1.97 -7.35 6.14
CA GLN A 30 -1.05 -8.03 7.06
C GLN A 30 -0.39 -7.08 8.07
N TYR A 31 -0.38 -5.77 7.81
CA TYR A 31 0.28 -4.77 8.64
C TYR A 31 -0.74 -3.88 9.35
N LYS A 32 -0.37 -3.40 10.55
CA LYS A 32 -1.21 -2.49 11.34
C LYS A 32 -1.48 -1.15 10.65
N ILE A 33 -0.60 -0.75 9.75
CA ILE A 33 -0.66 0.51 8.99
C ILE A 33 -0.54 0.14 7.51
N GLU A 34 -1.45 0.63 6.68
CA GLU A 34 -1.35 0.47 5.24
C GLU A 34 -0.21 1.35 4.68
N PRO A 35 0.51 0.91 3.63
CA PRO A 35 1.65 1.67 3.12
C PRO A 35 1.26 3.10 2.74
N ILE A 36 0.09 3.29 2.11
CA ILE A 36 -0.38 4.62 1.69
C ILE A 36 -0.57 5.55 2.89
N THR A 37 -1.13 5.06 4.00
CA THR A 37 -1.29 5.84 5.23
C THR A 37 0.07 6.25 5.79
N PHE A 38 1.01 5.32 5.91
CA PHE A 38 2.36 5.65 6.40
C PHE A 38 3.06 6.70 5.53
N ILE A 39 2.92 6.59 4.21
CA ILE A 39 3.53 7.51 3.24
C ILE A 39 2.94 8.91 3.35
N MET A 40 1.62 9.02 3.46
CA MET A 40 0.92 10.31 3.54
C MET A 40 1.16 11.01 4.88
N GLU A 41 1.09 10.28 6.00
CA GLU A 41 1.31 10.85 7.34
C GLU A 41 2.74 11.34 7.58
N ASN A 42 3.71 10.88 6.79
CA ASN A 42 5.12 11.26 6.89
C ASN A 42 5.60 12.11 5.71
N ASP A 43 4.69 12.58 4.83
CA ASP A 43 5.01 13.39 3.65
C ASP A 43 6.18 12.83 2.81
N LEU A 44 6.23 11.50 2.65
CA LEU A 44 7.37 10.88 2.00
C LEU A 44 7.39 11.18 0.50
N PRO A 45 8.57 11.46 -0.08
CA PRO A 45 8.68 11.67 -1.51
C PRO A 45 8.39 10.38 -2.27
N PHE A 46 7.96 10.53 -3.53
CA PHE A 46 7.48 9.44 -4.37
C PHE A 46 8.40 8.21 -4.42
N TRP A 47 9.72 8.41 -4.52
CA TRP A 47 10.70 7.32 -4.51
C TRP A 47 10.67 6.53 -3.21
N MET A 48 10.72 7.21 -2.06
CA MET A 48 10.67 6.56 -0.74
C MET A 48 9.33 5.88 -0.50
N GLY A 49 8.22 6.50 -0.92
CA GLY A 49 6.92 5.87 -0.83
C GLY A 49 6.82 4.57 -1.63
N ASN A 50 7.40 4.52 -2.83
CA ASN A 50 7.46 3.28 -3.60
C ASN A 50 8.32 2.21 -2.96
N VAL A 51 9.46 2.57 -2.35
CA VAL A 51 10.29 1.61 -1.60
C VAL A 51 9.46 0.93 -0.51
N ILE A 52 8.78 1.71 0.34
CA ILE A 52 7.94 1.19 1.42
C ILE A 52 6.82 0.29 0.88
N LYS A 53 6.09 0.79 -0.12
CA LYS A 53 5.00 0.03 -0.78
C LYS A 53 5.49 -1.34 -1.27
N TYR A 54 6.62 -1.39 -1.97
CA TYR A 54 7.12 -2.63 -2.56
C TYR A 54 7.73 -3.57 -1.51
N VAL A 55 8.45 -3.05 -0.51
CA VAL A 55 8.95 -3.87 0.62
C VAL A 55 7.80 -4.54 1.36
N MET A 56 6.74 -3.80 1.68
CA MET A 56 5.56 -4.36 2.36
C MET A 56 4.84 -5.39 1.48
N ARG A 57 4.74 -5.15 0.17
CA ARG A 57 4.06 -6.03 -0.80
C ARG A 57 4.83 -7.32 -1.08
N ALA A 58 6.15 -7.34 -0.93
CA ALA A 58 6.98 -8.52 -1.15
C ALA A 58 6.56 -9.72 -0.27
N GLY A 59 6.11 -9.46 0.97
CA GLY A 59 5.66 -10.51 1.89
C GLY A 59 4.34 -11.22 1.50
N SER A 60 3.54 -10.63 0.61
CA SER A 60 2.17 -11.11 0.34
C SER A 60 1.75 -11.16 -1.13
N LYS A 61 2.53 -10.62 -2.07
CA LYS A 61 2.14 -10.55 -3.50
C LYS A 61 3.18 -11.08 -4.48
N ASN A 62 4.26 -10.33 -4.77
CA ASN A 62 5.21 -10.73 -5.83
C ASN A 62 6.62 -11.11 -5.32
N GLY A 63 6.84 -11.21 -4.01
CA GLY A 63 8.11 -11.68 -3.43
C GLY A 63 9.32 -10.90 -3.96
N VAL A 64 10.27 -11.62 -4.55
CA VAL A 64 11.55 -11.08 -5.05
C VAL A 64 11.35 -10.00 -6.12
N GLU A 65 10.31 -10.08 -6.95
CA GLU A 65 10.04 -9.05 -7.97
C GLU A 65 9.77 -7.68 -7.32
N ASP A 66 9.06 -7.68 -6.20
CA ASP A 66 8.81 -6.47 -5.42
C ASP A 66 10.07 -5.93 -4.77
N LEU A 67 10.93 -6.81 -4.24
CA LEU A 67 12.23 -6.40 -3.71
C LEU A 67 13.12 -5.77 -4.80
N ARG A 68 13.08 -6.30 -6.03
CA ARG A 68 13.79 -5.68 -7.17
C ARG A 68 13.23 -4.32 -7.53
N LYS A 69 11.90 -4.14 -7.48
CA LYS A 69 11.26 -2.83 -7.68
C LYS A 69 11.67 -1.84 -6.60
N ALA A 70 11.67 -2.24 -5.33
CA ALA A 70 12.17 -1.42 -4.23
C ALA A 70 13.64 -1.03 -4.42
N ALA A 71 14.52 -1.99 -4.75
CA ALA A 71 15.93 -1.73 -5.01
C ALA A 71 16.14 -0.71 -6.15
N ARG A 72 15.32 -0.81 -7.21
CA ARG A 72 15.36 0.16 -8.32
C ARG A 72 15.02 1.58 -7.86
N TYR A 73 14.00 1.76 -7.00
CA TYR A 73 13.69 3.09 -6.46
C TYR A 73 14.78 3.64 -5.53
N ILE A 74 15.46 2.77 -4.79
CA ILE A 74 16.63 3.16 -3.99
C ILE A 74 17.76 3.66 -4.91
N GLU A 75 18.06 2.92 -5.97
CA GLU A 75 19.08 3.31 -6.96
C GLU A 75 18.75 4.64 -7.64
N MET A 76 17.48 4.84 -8.03
CA MET A 76 17.01 6.13 -8.59
C MET A 76 17.27 7.31 -7.64
N GLU A 77 17.00 7.13 -6.34
CA GLU A 77 17.25 8.19 -5.35
C GLU A 77 18.74 8.44 -5.13
N ILE A 78 19.55 7.38 -5.08
CA ILE A 78 21.02 7.50 -5.00
C ILE A 78 21.54 8.29 -6.21
N ASN A 79 21.13 7.92 -7.42
CA ASN A 79 21.54 8.63 -8.63
C ASN A 79 21.13 10.10 -8.60
N ARG A 80 19.91 10.41 -8.14
CA ARG A 80 19.43 11.80 -7.99
C ARG A 80 20.32 12.60 -7.03
N LEU A 81 20.66 12.02 -5.88
CA LEU A 81 21.50 12.67 -4.86
C LEU A 81 22.95 12.84 -5.32
N GLU A 82 23.46 11.92 -6.14
CA GLU A 82 24.79 11.99 -6.72
C GLU A 82 24.86 12.86 -8.00
N GLY A 83 23.73 13.41 -8.46
CA GLY A 83 23.66 14.19 -9.70
C GLY A 83 23.86 13.38 -10.99
N LYS A 84 23.56 12.07 -10.94
CA LYS A 84 23.62 11.13 -12.07
C LYS A 84 22.27 11.03 -12.79
N GLU A 85 22.28 10.35 -13.93
CA GLU A 85 21.03 9.99 -14.64
C GLU A 85 20.15 9.10 -13.75
N VAL A 86 18.88 9.47 -13.60
CA VAL A 86 17.93 8.80 -12.70
C VAL A 86 17.41 7.48 -13.29
N LEU A 87 17.40 7.36 -14.62
CA LEU A 87 16.89 6.18 -15.34
C LEU A 87 18.02 5.36 -15.96
#